data_AF-A0A523NDK7-F1
#
_entry.id   AF-A0A523NDK7-F1
#
_cell.length_a   1.000
_cell.length_b   1.000
_cell.length_c   1.000
_cell.angle_alpha   90.00
_cell.angle_beta   90.00
_cell.angle_gamma   90.00
#
_symmetry.space_group_name_H-M   'P 1'
#
loop_
_entity.id
_entity.type
_entity.pdbx_description
1 polymer ?
#
loop_
_entity_poly.entity_id
_entity_poly.type
_entity_poly.pdbx_seq_one_letter_code
_entity_poly.pdbx_strand_id
1 'polypeptide(L)'
;MRIKMKRLIIFITVTFFGCQIGFAQDVTDAAGKDNLYNTRVKVIHSQIIDADFYLYISLPDAYDKSDKIYPVLYLLDGDVAYGMAASIARYLQFGNTIPELIIVGIGYGALKKNEGNMRSRDYTISSKRGRPGTGGAPKFREFLKEELIPYIENTYRTVPDDRTISGYSLGSLF
;
A
#
# COMPACT_ATOMS: atom_id res chain seq x y z
N MET A 1 -38.72 -10.07 -89.80
CA MET A 1 -39.10 -9.59 -88.46
C MET A 1 -38.12 -10.18 -87.45
N ARG A 2 -37.09 -9.43 -87.03
CA ARG A 2 -36.01 -9.90 -86.13
C ARG A 2 -36.26 -9.38 -84.72
N ILE A 3 -36.44 -10.30 -83.75
CA ILE A 3 -36.65 -9.99 -82.34
C ILE A 3 -35.28 -9.75 -81.68
N LYS A 4 -35.08 -8.58 -81.07
CA LYS A 4 -33.88 -8.24 -80.29
C LYS A 4 -34.04 -8.76 -78.85
N MET A 5 -33.27 -9.78 -78.46
CA MET A 5 -33.10 -10.18 -77.06
C MET A 5 -32.10 -9.24 -76.36
N LYS A 6 -32.56 -8.53 -75.33
CA LYS A 6 -31.69 -7.74 -74.43
C LYS A 6 -31.02 -8.69 -73.43
N ARG A 7 -29.68 -8.68 -73.35
CA ARG A 7 -28.92 -9.41 -72.33
C ARG A 7 -28.88 -8.58 -71.05
N LEU A 8 -29.42 -9.12 -69.96
CA LEU A 8 -29.38 -8.57 -68.61
C LEU A 8 -28.04 -8.95 -67.97
N ILE A 9 -27.20 -7.97 -67.65
CA ILE A 9 -25.93 -8.18 -66.94
C ILE A 9 -26.19 -7.96 -65.44
N ILE A 10 -26.01 -8.99 -64.64
CA ILE A 10 -26.12 -8.93 -63.17
C ILE A 10 -24.71 -8.69 -62.61
N PHE A 11 -24.49 -7.56 -61.93
CA PHE A 11 -23.27 -7.29 -61.17
C PHE A 11 -23.35 -8.01 -59.82
N ILE A 12 -22.47 -8.98 -59.58
CA ILE A 12 -22.29 -9.63 -58.28
C ILE A 12 -21.24 -8.84 -57.51
N THR A 13 -21.66 -8.11 -56.49
CA THR A 13 -20.74 -7.41 -55.57
C THR A 13 -20.23 -8.43 -54.54
N VAL A 14 -18.97 -8.86 -54.66
CA VAL A 14 -18.32 -9.72 -53.67
C VAL A 14 -17.86 -8.85 -52.51
N THR A 15 -18.57 -8.92 -51.39
CA THR A 15 -18.15 -8.25 -50.14
C THR A 15 -17.02 -9.05 -49.51
N PHE A 16 -15.79 -8.54 -49.60
CA PHE A 16 -14.64 -9.10 -48.89
C PHE A 16 -14.83 -8.88 -47.39
N PHE A 17 -15.22 -9.93 -46.66
CA PHE A 17 -15.16 -9.95 -45.20
C PHE A 17 -13.68 -10.01 -44.81
N GLY A 18 -13.05 -8.83 -44.69
CA GLY A 18 -11.70 -8.70 -44.15
C GLY A 18 -11.70 -9.16 -42.69
N CYS A 19 -11.18 -10.35 -42.44
CA CYS A 19 -10.87 -10.80 -41.09
C CYS A 19 -9.79 -9.86 -40.54
N GLN A 20 -10.20 -8.89 -39.71
CA GLN A 20 -9.26 -8.07 -38.97
C GLN A 20 -8.62 -8.97 -37.91
N ILE A 21 -7.41 -9.45 -38.19
CA ILE A 21 -6.58 -10.13 -37.19
C ILE A 21 -6.21 -9.05 -36.18
N GLY A 22 -6.95 -8.99 -35.06
CA GLY A 22 -6.57 -8.18 -33.93
C GLY A 22 -5.24 -8.73 -33.40
N PHE A 23 -4.17 -7.94 -33.49
CA PHE A 23 -2.95 -8.23 -32.77
C PHE A 23 -3.24 -8.07 -31.27
N ALA A 24 -3.52 -9.17 -30.59
CA ALA A 24 -3.48 -9.18 -29.14
C ALA A 24 -2.02 -8.97 -28.72
N GLN A 25 -1.76 -7.99 -27.86
CA GLN A 25 -0.45 -7.84 -27.24
C GLN A 25 -0.26 -8.98 -26.24
N ASP A 26 0.85 -9.69 -26.31
CA ASP A 26 1.25 -10.64 -25.28
C ASP A 26 1.58 -9.86 -24.00
N VAL A 27 0.61 -9.84 -23.08
CA VAL A 27 0.82 -9.32 -21.73
C VAL A 27 1.59 -10.39 -20.96
N THR A 28 2.87 -10.15 -20.74
CA THR A 28 3.66 -10.94 -19.80
C THR A 28 3.55 -10.28 -18.43
N ASP A 29 3.17 -11.05 -17.42
CA ASP A 29 3.25 -10.58 -16.05
C ASP A 29 4.70 -10.18 -15.78
N ALA A 30 4.90 -8.93 -15.34
CA ALA A 30 6.19 -8.50 -14.84
C ALA A 30 6.49 -9.30 -13.58
N ALA A 31 7.15 -10.44 -13.73
CA ALA A 31 7.43 -11.37 -12.65
C ALA A 31 8.03 -10.64 -11.43
N GLY A 32 7.36 -10.78 -10.27
CA GLY A 32 7.90 -10.39 -8.97
C GLY A 32 7.68 -8.93 -8.53
N LYS A 33 6.77 -8.16 -9.14
CA LYS A 33 6.47 -6.77 -8.75
C LYS A 33 5.03 -6.51 -8.31
N ASP A 34 4.45 -7.39 -7.50
CA ASP A 34 3.19 -7.07 -6.79
C ASP A 34 3.35 -6.03 -5.67
N ASN A 35 4.51 -5.34 -5.63
CA ASN A 35 4.87 -4.40 -4.59
C ASN A 35 4.93 -2.98 -5.13
N LEU A 36 4.51 -2.06 -4.28
CA LEU A 36 4.75 -0.64 -4.48
C LEU A 36 6.26 -0.39 -4.63
N TYR A 37 6.62 0.59 -5.45
CA TYR A 37 8.02 0.91 -5.73
C TYR A 37 8.79 1.23 -4.44
N ASN A 38 9.98 0.62 -4.30
CA ASN A 38 10.88 0.79 -3.14
C ASN A 38 10.20 0.53 -1.78
N THR A 39 9.33 -0.48 -1.73
CA THR A 39 8.64 -0.88 -0.51
C THR A 39 9.10 -2.26 -0.02
N ARG A 40 9.00 -2.46 1.30
CA ARG A 40 9.39 -3.69 1.98
C ARG A 40 8.29 -4.07 2.98
N VAL A 41 8.06 -5.36 3.14
CA VAL A 41 7.19 -5.88 4.21
C VAL A 41 8.04 -6.64 5.22
N LYS A 42 7.81 -6.38 6.50
CA LYS A 42 8.43 -7.10 7.61
C LYS A 42 7.37 -7.49 8.63
N VAL A 43 7.52 -8.65 9.25
CA VAL A 43 6.70 -9.05 10.39
C VAL A 43 7.56 -8.96 11.63
N ILE A 44 7.05 -8.29 12.67
CA ILE A 44 7.69 -8.21 13.98
C ILE A 44 6.76 -8.81 15.02
N HIS A 45 7.29 -9.67 15.88
CA HIS A 45 6.57 -10.18 17.04
C HIS A 45 6.84 -9.29 18.25
N SER A 46 5.80 -8.72 18.86
CA SER A 46 5.88 -7.92 20.08
C SER A 46 5.83 -8.81 21.31
N GLN A 47 6.83 -8.71 22.20
CA GLN A 47 6.82 -9.40 23.49
C GLN A 47 5.88 -8.72 24.49
N ILE A 48 5.70 -7.40 24.37
CA ILE A 48 4.81 -6.61 25.25
C ILE A 48 3.33 -6.97 25.02
N ILE A 49 2.96 -7.18 23.75
CA ILE A 49 1.59 -7.44 23.32
C ILE A 49 1.32 -8.94 23.11
N ASP A 50 2.37 -9.73 22.89
CA ASP A 50 2.30 -11.13 22.46
C ASP A 50 1.49 -11.28 21.16
N ALA A 51 1.93 -10.55 20.14
CA ALA A 51 1.28 -10.52 18.83
C ALA A 51 2.23 -10.08 17.71
N ASP A 52 1.92 -10.53 16.49
CA ASP A 52 2.62 -10.13 15.28
C ASP A 52 2.03 -8.85 14.68
N PHE A 53 2.92 -7.96 14.23
CA PHE A 53 2.58 -6.76 13.47
C PHE A 53 3.25 -6.80 12.10
N TYR A 54 2.49 -6.38 11.08
CA TYR A 54 2.98 -6.26 9.71
C TYR A 54 3.41 -4.82 9.47
N LEU A 55 4.70 -4.65 9.22
CA LEU A 55 5.34 -3.38 8.91
C LEU A 55 5.47 -3.22 7.41
N TYR A 56 4.87 -2.18 6.88
CA TYR A 56 4.96 -1.79 5.48
C TYR A 56 5.89 -0.57 5.38
N ILE A 57 7.03 -0.70 4.73
CA ILE A 57 8.13 0.26 4.84
C ILE A 57 8.44 0.84 3.47
N SER A 58 8.25 2.14 3.30
CA SER A 58 8.63 2.89 2.09
C SER A 58 9.93 3.64 2.36
N LEU A 59 10.91 3.48 1.48
CA LEU A 59 12.17 4.23 1.55
C LEU A 59 12.22 5.29 0.44
N PRO A 60 12.87 6.45 0.68
CA PRO A 60 13.15 7.42 -0.37
C PRO A 60 14.02 6.86 -1.49
N ASP A 61 13.87 7.40 -2.70
CA ASP A 61 14.62 6.96 -3.89
C ASP A 61 16.14 7.14 -3.77
N ALA A 62 16.56 8.13 -2.96
CA ALA A 62 17.97 8.40 -2.68
C ALA A 62 18.54 7.56 -1.53
N TYR A 63 17.74 6.71 -0.87
CA TYR A 63 18.16 5.99 0.33
C TYR A 63 19.41 5.16 0.06
N ASP A 64 19.41 4.26 -0.93
CA ASP A 64 20.57 3.40 -1.23
C ASP A 64 21.72 4.13 -1.96
N LYS A 65 21.55 5.42 -2.27
CA LYS A 65 22.53 6.23 -3.03
C LYS A 65 23.29 7.22 -2.15
N SER A 66 22.97 7.30 -0.86
CA SER A 66 23.57 8.26 0.05
C SER A 66 23.50 7.79 1.51
N ASP A 67 24.30 8.41 2.36
CA ASP A 67 24.27 8.20 3.81
C ASP A 67 23.33 9.19 4.52
N LYS A 68 22.40 9.81 3.78
CA LYS A 68 21.41 10.72 4.33
C LYS A 68 20.54 9.98 5.36
N ILE A 69 20.20 10.68 6.43
CA ILE A 69 19.24 10.28 7.46
C ILE A 69 17.89 10.95 7.19
N TYR A 70 16.80 10.28 7.56
CA TYR A 70 15.45 10.68 7.17
C TYR A 70 14.48 10.76 8.37
N PRO A 71 13.53 11.71 8.36
CA PRO A 71 12.41 11.67 9.29
C PRO A 71 11.53 10.45 9.03
N VAL A 72 10.76 10.04 10.04
CA VAL A 72 9.92 8.84 9.97
C VAL A 72 8.45 9.18 10.21
N LEU A 73 7.59 8.79 9.27
CA LEU A 73 6.14 8.78 9.44
C LEU A 73 5.67 7.38 9.82
N TYR A 74 5.22 7.21 11.06
CA TYR A 74 4.51 6.03 11.55
C TYR A 74 3.03 6.15 11.21
N LEU A 75 2.52 5.28 10.34
CA LEU A 75 1.16 5.31 9.86
C LEU A 75 0.37 4.14 10.45
N LEU A 76 -0.63 4.44 11.28
CA LEU A 76 -1.56 3.45 11.80
C LEU A 76 -2.48 2.93 10.67
N ASP A 77 -3.07 1.75 10.88
CA ASP A 77 -3.88 1.06 9.87
C ASP A 77 -3.11 0.81 8.56
N GLY A 78 -1.86 0.36 8.68
CA GLY A 78 -0.94 0.10 7.56
C GLY A 78 -1.52 -0.82 6.49
N ASP A 79 -2.35 -1.81 6.87
CA ASP A 79 -3.00 -2.74 5.93
C ASP A 79 -3.91 -2.04 4.91
N VAL A 80 -4.44 -0.86 5.26
CA VAL A 80 -5.38 -0.09 4.42
C VAL A 80 -4.74 1.17 3.87
N ALA A 81 -4.04 1.93 4.72
CA ALA A 81 -3.63 3.29 4.41
C ALA A 81 -2.25 3.40 3.75
N TYR A 82 -1.38 2.40 3.93
CA TYR A 82 0.02 2.49 3.53
C TYR A 82 0.22 2.78 2.05
N GLY A 83 -0.45 2.04 1.17
CA GLY A 83 -0.20 2.17 -0.27
C GLY A 83 -0.58 3.53 -0.83
N MET A 84 -1.64 4.12 -0.28
CA MET A 84 -2.06 5.49 -0.59
C MET A 84 -1.03 6.50 -0.07
N ALA A 85 -0.62 6.39 1.20
CA ALA A 85 0.33 7.31 1.80
C ALA A 85 1.70 7.29 1.11
N ALA A 86 2.24 6.11 0.81
CA ALA A 86 3.51 5.96 0.10
C ALA A 86 3.46 6.59 -1.31
N SER A 87 2.37 6.38 -2.04
CA SER A 87 2.19 6.94 -3.37
C SER A 87 2.04 8.46 -3.36
N ILE A 88 1.27 9.02 -2.42
CA ILE A 88 1.09 10.47 -2.25
C ILE A 88 2.41 11.12 -1.84
N ALA A 89 3.12 10.56 -0.86
CA ALA A 89 4.39 11.11 -0.40
C ALA A 89 5.42 11.17 -1.52
N ARG A 90 5.54 10.11 -2.32
CA ARG A 90 6.44 10.08 -3.47
C ARG A 90 6.08 11.12 -4.52
N TYR A 91 4.78 11.31 -4.79
CA TYR A 91 4.32 12.37 -5.70
C TYR A 91 4.68 13.77 -5.19
N LEU A 92 4.48 14.03 -3.90
CA LEU A 92 4.81 15.31 -3.29
C LEU A 92 6.33 15.57 -3.22
N GLN A 93 7.14 14.52 -3.01
CA GLN A 93 8.60 14.58 -3.05
C GLN A 93 9.12 14.87 -4.47
N PHE A 94 8.53 14.24 -5.49
CA PHE A 94 8.85 14.55 -6.89
C PHE A 94 8.62 16.03 -7.20
N GLY A 95 7.54 16.61 -6.66
CA GLY A 95 7.27 18.05 -6.73
C GLY A 95 8.04 18.91 -5.72
N ASN A 96 8.99 18.36 -4.97
CA ASN A 96 9.73 19.03 -3.89
C ASN A 96 8.85 19.76 -2.86
N THR A 97 7.61 19.31 -2.66
CA THR A 97 6.62 19.93 -1.78
C THR A 97 6.77 19.47 -0.33
N ILE A 98 7.29 18.26 -0.12
CA ILE A 98 7.64 17.71 1.20
C ILE A 98 9.07 17.16 1.15
N PRO A 99 9.78 17.09 2.29
CA PRO A 99 11.07 16.42 2.33
C PRO A 99 10.96 14.92 2.04
N GLU A 100 12.08 14.30 1.67
CA GLU A 100 12.19 12.85 1.67
C GLU A 100 11.99 12.29 3.09
N LEU A 101 11.20 11.24 3.24
CA LEU A 101 10.92 10.60 4.53
C LEU A 101 10.76 9.09 4.38
N ILE A 102 11.02 8.37 5.47
CA ILE A 102 10.68 6.95 5.60
C ILE A 102 9.23 6.86 6.08
N ILE A 103 8.44 5.97 5.48
CA ILE A 103 7.07 5.69 5.94
C ILE A 103 7.02 4.26 6.47
N VAL A 104 6.54 4.11 7.69
CA VAL A 104 6.34 2.82 8.36
C VAL A 104 4.84 2.65 8.65
N GLY A 105 4.13 1.94 7.77
CA GLY A 105 2.77 1.49 8.00
C GLY A 105 2.73 0.36 9.01
N ILE A 106 1.93 0.50 10.06
CA ILE A 106 1.77 -0.47 11.14
C ILE A 106 0.41 -1.15 10.97
N GLY A 107 0.44 -2.42 10.58
CA GLY A 107 -0.73 -3.24 10.33
C GLY A 107 -0.73 -4.57 11.07
N TYR A 108 -1.73 -5.37 10.76
CA TYR A 108 -2.02 -6.67 11.38
C TYR A 108 -1.94 -7.83 10.38
N GLY A 109 -1.66 -7.55 9.09
CA GLY A 109 -1.75 -8.52 8.00
C GLY A 109 -3.19 -8.86 7.63
N ALA A 110 -4.15 -8.06 8.09
CA ALA A 110 -5.58 -8.35 8.02
C ALA A 110 -6.43 -7.08 8.00
N LEU A 111 -7.52 -7.10 7.23
CA LEU A 111 -8.46 -5.97 7.14
C LEU A 111 -9.57 -6.04 8.17
N LYS A 112 -9.96 -7.25 8.60
CA LYS A 112 -11.10 -7.47 9.50
C LYS A 112 -10.67 -8.08 10.82
N LYS A 113 -11.49 -7.83 11.85
CA LYS A 113 -11.25 -8.32 13.21
C LYS A 113 -11.16 -9.85 13.29
N ASN A 114 -12.03 -10.55 12.57
CA ASN A 114 -12.05 -12.01 12.54
C ASN A 114 -10.88 -12.62 11.74
N GLU A 115 -10.13 -11.80 11.01
CA GLU A 115 -8.95 -12.19 10.24
C GLU A 115 -7.65 -11.82 10.97
N GLY A 116 -7.73 -11.21 12.17
CA GLY A 116 -6.57 -10.83 12.98
C GLY A 116 -6.36 -9.33 13.18
N ASN A 117 -7.21 -8.46 12.62
CA ASN A 117 -7.09 -7.01 12.84
C ASN A 117 -7.51 -6.62 14.27
N MET A 118 -6.54 -6.26 15.10
CA MET A 118 -6.74 -5.95 16.52
C MET A 118 -6.77 -4.45 16.83
N ARG A 119 -7.03 -3.58 15.84
CA ARG A 119 -7.06 -2.11 16.05
C ARG A 119 -8.00 -1.63 17.15
N SER A 120 -9.11 -2.34 17.38
CA SER A 120 -10.02 -2.00 18.49
C SER A 120 -9.38 -2.23 19.86
N ARG A 121 -8.51 -3.24 20.00
CA ARG A 121 -7.71 -3.49 21.20
C ARG A 121 -6.69 -2.36 21.33
N ASP A 122 -5.90 -2.15 20.29
CA ASP A 122 -4.66 -1.36 20.37
C ASP A 122 -4.87 0.15 20.31
N TYR A 123 -5.97 0.65 19.73
CA TYR A 123 -6.19 2.09 19.59
C TYR A 123 -7.20 2.67 20.59
N THR A 124 -7.65 1.88 21.58
CA THR A 124 -8.61 2.36 22.58
C THR A 124 -7.97 2.47 23.96
N ILE A 125 -8.18 3.62 24.61
CA ILE A 125 -7.54 4.01 25.87
C ILE A 125 -7.96 3.12 27.04
N SER A 126 -9.24 2.77 27.11
CA SER A 126 -9.80 1.97 28.21
C SER A 126 -10.78 0.92 27.71
N SER A 127 -10.95 -0.12 28.52
CA SER A 127 -11.95 -1.16 28.25
C SER A 127 -13.34 -0.56 28.29
N LYS A 128 -14.13 -0.79 27.23
CA LYS A 128 -15.52 -0.31 27.14
C LYS A 128 -16.50 -1.45 27.40
N ARG A 129 -17.41 -1.25 28.35
CA ARG A 129 -18.51 -2.20 28.63
C ARG A 129 -19.31 -2.49 27.36
N GLY A 130 -19.57 -3.77 27.09
CA GLY A 130 -20.25 -4.22 25.86
C GLY A 130 -19.36 -4.22 24.60
N ARG A 131 -18.06 -3.92 24.71
CA ARG A 131 -17.09 -3.99 23.62
C ARG A 131 -15.82 -4.73 24.04
N PRO A 132 -15.86 -6.07 24.13
CA PRO A 132 -14.69 -6.87 24.50
C PRO A 132 -13.54 -6.69 23.51
N GLY A 133 -12.30 -6.72 24.03
CA GLY A 133 -11.08 -6.47 23.25
C GLY A 133 -10.84 -4.98 22.96
N THR A 134 -11.04 -4.12 23.97
CA THR A 134 -10.71 -2.69 23.97
C THR A 134 -9.86 -2.35 25.20
N GLY A 135 -9.15 -1.22 25.20
CA GLY A 135 -8.32 -0.74 26.31
C GLY A 135 -6.83 -1.05 26.22
N GLY A 136 -6.35 -1.51 25.08
CA GLY A 136 -4.96 -1.92 24.86
C GLY A 136 -4.00 -0.79 24.48
N ALA A 137 -4.47 0.44 24.28
CA ALA A 137 -3.60 1.56 23.87
C ALA A 137 -2.37 1.79 24.76
N PRO A 138 -2.43 1.66 26.11
CA PRO A 138 -1.22 1.77 26.92
C PRO A 138 -0.13 0.76 26.53
N LYS A 139 -0.50 -0.50 26.29
CA LYS A 139 0.44 -1.54 25.82
C LYS A 139 0.89 -1.31 24.38
N PHE A 140 0.00 -0.86 23.51
CA PHE A 140 0.37 -0.52 22.13
C PHE A 140 1.38 0.61 22.09
N ARG A 141 1.21 1.66 22.90
CA ARG A 141 2.19 2.73 23.06
C ARG A 141 3.54 2.23 23.60
N GLU A 142 3.52 1.28 24.53
CA GLU A 142 4.74 0.67 25.06
C GLU A 142 5.48 -0.14 23.99
N PHE A 143 4.78 -0.96 23.21
CA PHE A 143 5.32 -1.62 22.01
C PHE A 143 5.97 -0.62 21.05
N LEU A 144 5.30 0.50 20.74
CA LEU A 144 5.88 1.51 19.85
C LEU A 144 7.20 2.04 20.40
N LYS A 145 7.24 2.37 21.69
CA LYS A 145 8.39 3.00 22.34
C LYS A 145 9.57 2.06 22.56
N GLU A 146 9.30 0.85 23.03
CA GLU A 146 10.32 -0.06 23.55
C GLU A 146 10.73 -1.12 22.53
N GLU A 147 9.92 -1.37 21.50
CA GLU A 147 10.18 -2.41 20.50
C GLU A 147 10.26 -1.84 19.08
N LEU A 148 9.17 -1.25 18.57
CA LEU A 148 9.09 -0.87 17.15
C LEU A 148 10.02 0.28 16.77
N ILE A 149 9.96 1.40 17.49
CA ILE A 149 10.79 2.58 17.19
C ILE A 149 12.28 2.20 17.29
N PRO A 150 12.77 1.56 18.37
CA PRO A 150 14.17 1.10 18.43
C PRO A 150 14.56 0.17 17.29
N TYR A 151 13.67 -0.76 16.88
CA TYR A 151 13.92 -1.61 15.72
C TYR A 151 14.12 -0.80 14.44
N ILE A 152 13.25 0.17 14.16
CA ILE A 152 13.34 1.01 12.96
C ILE A 152 14.62 1.85 12.97
N GLU A 153 14.99 2.43 14.11
CA GLU A 153 16.19 3.28 14.22
C GLU A 153 17.50 2.51 14.15
N ASN A 154 17.52 1.26 14.63
CA ASN A 154 18.68 0.39 14.46
C ASN A 154 18.79 -0.22 13.06
N THR A 155 17.68 -0.29 12.33
CA THR A 155 17.63 -0.92 10.99
C THR A 155 17.80 0.09 9.86
N TYR A 156 17.34 1.33 10.06
CA TYR A 156 17.29 2.36 9.01
C TYR A 156 17.97 3.66 9.46
N ARG A 157 18.45 4.43 8.48
CA ARG A 157 19.04 5.76 8.69
C ARG A 157 17.94 6.78 9.00
N THR A 158 17.60 6.92 10.27
CA THR A 158 16.54 7.82 10.75
C THR A 158 17.09 9.04 11.47
N VAL A 159 16.26 10.08 11.60
CA VAL A 159 16.47 11.19 12.53
C VAL A 159 15.68 10.89 13.82
N PRO A 160 16.34 10.55 14.94
CA PRO A 160 15.64 10.03 16.11
C PRO A 160 14.59 10.95 16.74
N ASP A 161 14.71 12.27 16.58
CA ASP A 161 13.76 13.24 17.15
C ASP A 161 12.79 13.82 16.12
N ASP A 162 12.80 13.33 14.88
CA ASP A 162 11.89 13.76 13.81
C ASP A 162 10.98 12.59 13.41
N ARG A 163 9.98 12.35 14.27
CA ARG A 163 9.00 11.28 14.14
C ARG A 163 7.60 11.88 14.10
N THR A 164 6.80 11.47 13.13
CA THR A 164 5.38 11.81 13.05
C THR A 164 4.56 10.54 13.16
N ILE A 165 3.43 10.57 13.89
CA ILE A 165 2.44 9.50 13.87
C ILE A 165 1.16 10.01 13.18
N SER A 166 0.56 9.18 12.33
CA SER A 166 -0.69 9.49 11.65
C SER A 166 -1.68 8.34 11.83
N GLY A 167 -2.92 8.67 12.16
CA GLY A 167 -4.00 7.72 12.33
C GLY A 167 -5.35 8.35 12.02
N TYR A 168 -6.30 7.51 11.61
CA TYR A 168 -7.66 7.91 11.26
C TYR A 168 -8.68 7.20 12.14
N SER A 169 -9.78 7.89 12.48
CA SER A 169 -10.87 7.34 13.30
C SER A 169 -10.34 6.86 14.67
N LEU A 170 -10.39 5.56 14.99
CA LEU A 170 -9.75 5.03 16.21
C LEU A 170 -8.25 5.32 16.24
N GLY A 171 -7.56 5.33 15.09
CA GLY A 171 -6.15 5.69 15.04
C GLY A 171 -5.89 7.15 15.47
N SER A 172 -6.86 8.06 15.34
CA SER A 172 -6.74 9.44 15.86
C SER A 172 -7.08 9.55 17.36
N LEU A 173 -7.75 8.53 17.92
CA LEU A 173 -8.03 8.45 19.35
C LEU A 173 -6.81 8.00 20.16
N PHE A 174 -5.96 7.16 19.55
CA PHE A 174 -4.68 6.72 20.09
C PHE A 174 -3.69 7.88 20.18
#